data_AF-A0A2E6KL19-F1
#
_entry.id   AF-A0A2E6KL19-F1
#
_cell.length_a   1.000
_cell.length_b   1.000
_cell.length_c   1.000
_cell.angle_alpha   90.00
_cell.angle_beta   90.00
_cell.angle_gamma   90.00
#
_symmetry.space_group_name_H-M   'P 1'
#
loop_
_entity.id
_entity.type
_entity.pdbx_description
1 polymer ?
#
loop_
_entity_poly.entity_id
_entity_poly.type
_entity_poly.pdbx_seq_one_letter_code
_entity_poly.pdbx_strand_id
1 'polypeptide(L)'
;MSDETDSMGQKTILAVEDDAVSLMILVNLLEDMGHLVFKAENGQEAIDIVEKEAMKIDVIVLDKAMPVMDGIGVVEELKHIPQALNIPIVMVTGSTEPDEVKEGIDAGVFYYLTKPYAEDVFLSVITSALKESERRGLIQNEIEKQQTGFKYINDANFTIKRIDEAEDLARFLANCFPNPAKAYLGLYNLLLNAIEHGNLEVGYDDKTMLMTNNSWEEEINFRQESPKYEDRVVRVAIQRTDEKVNVQITDEGKGFNWSNYMDIDPSRALDIHGRGIAQANKVCFDTVEYNDEGNSVTVTSQIQPTLKW
;
A
#
# COMPACT_ATOMS: atom_id res chain seq x y z
N MET A 1 19.47 -36.57 7.46
CA MET A 1 18.28 -35.73 7.17
C MET A 1 18.56 -34.32 7.71
N SER A 2 19.67 -33.70 7.30
CA SER A 2 20.27 -32.53 7.97
C SER A 2 20.47 -31.30 7.09
N ASP A 3 19.93 -31.27 5.86
CA ASP A 3 20.37 -30.29 4.86
C ASP A 3 19.30 -29.27 4.41
N GLU A 4 18.05 -29.33 4.93
CA GLU A 4 17.00 -28.38 4.51
C GLU A 4 16.75 -27.20 5.48
N THR A 5 17.13 -27.32 6.76
CA THR A 5 16.97 -26.24 7.76
C THR A 5 18.07 -25.17 7.69
N ASP A 6 19.21 -25.45 7.04
CA ASP A 6 20.39 -24.57 7.00
C ASP A 6 20.26 -23.40 6.00
N SER A 7 19.13 -23.27 5.28
CA SER A 7 18.95 -22.24 4.25
C SER A 7 18.20 -20.98 4.69
N MET A 8 17.57 -20.97 5.87
CA MET A 8 16.61 -19.91 6.25
C MET A 8 17.19 -18.79 7.12
N GLY A 9 18.46 -18.86 7.51
CA GLY A 9 19.07 -17.89 8.43
C GLY A 9 18.39 -17.86 9.81
N GLN A 10 19.01 -17.17 10.76
CA GLN A 10 18.42 -16.97 12.08
C GLN A 10 17.22 -16.01 11.98
N LYS A 11 16.10 -16.39 12.61
CA LYS A 11 14.82 -15.67 12.64
C LYS A 11 14.38 -15.46 14.09
N THR A 12 13.49 -14.52 14.36
CA THR A 12 12.94 -14.30 15.71
C THR A 12 11.51 -14.79 15.79
N ILE A 13 11.21 -15.62 16.78
CA ILE A 13 9.89 -16.22 16.96
C ILE A 13 9.38 -15.80 18.34
N LEU A 14 8.12 -15.37 18.42
CA LEU A 14 7.45 -15.13 19.69
C LEU A 14 6.74 -16.42 20.11
N ALA A 15 7.17 -17.01 21.23
CA ALA A 15 6.52 -18.14 21.86
C ALA A 15 5.63 -17.67 23.01
N VAL A 16 4.34 -18.00 22.96
CA VAL A 16 3.33 -17.60 23.94
C VAL A 16 2.66 -18.83 24.53
N GLU A 17 2.85 -19.06 25.82
CA GLU A 17 2.36 -20.23 26.55
C GLU A 17 2.33 -19.90 28.06
N ASP A 18 1.23 -20.22 28.75
CA ASP A 18 1.06 -19.89 30.17
C ASP A 18 1.70 -20.90 31.12
N ASP A 19 1.84 -22.16 30.69
CA ASP A 19 2.57 -23.17 31.46
C ASP A 19 4.09 -23.03 31.24
N ALA A 20 4.81 -22.65 32.30
CA ALA A 20 6.25 -22.39 32.24
C ALA A 20 7.09 -23.58 31.74
N VAL A 21 6.64 -24.82 31.98
CA VAL A 21 7.35 -26.02 31.52
C VAL A 21 7.14 -26.22 30.02
N SER A 22 5.89 -26.09 29.55
CA SER A 22 5.54 -26.12 28.13
C SER A 22 6.24 -25.01 27.36
N LEU A 23 6.30 -23.79 27.92
CA LEU A 23 7.00 -22.67 27.33
C LEU A 23 8.50 -22.94 27.20
N MET A 24 9.12 -23.50 28.25
CA MET A 24 10.54 -23.88 28.21
C MET A 24 10.83 -24.92 27.12
N ILE A 25 9.96 -25.94 26.96
CA ILE A 25 10.10 -26.95 25.92
C ILE A 25 9.97 -26.32 24.53
N LEU A 26 8.95 -25.48 24.34
CA LEU A 26 8.70 -24.79 23.08
C LEU A 26 9.89 -23.90 22.68
N VAL A 27 10.42 -23.13 23.63
CA VAL A 27 11.60 -22.30 23.43
C VAL A 27 12.79 -23.15 23.01
N ASN A 28 13.10 -24.23 23.75
CA ASN A 28 14.26 -25.07 23.44
C ASN A 28 14.15 -25.64 22.02
N LEU A 29 12.95 -26.09 21.62
CA LEU A 29 12.72 -26.63 20.27
C LEU A 29 12.98 -25.58 19.18
N LEU A 30 12.54 -24.33 19.40
CA LEU A 30 12.76 -23.23 18.47
C LEU A 30 14.24 -22.76 18.44
N GLU A 31 14.92 -22.78 19.59
CA GLU A 31 16.34 -22.45 19.71
C GLU A 31 17.22 -23.54 19.05
N ASP A 32 16.85 -24.82 19.19
CA ASP A 32 17.51 -25.96 18.52
C ASP A 32 17.37 -25.89 16.99
N MET A 33 16.33 -25.24 16.48
CA MET A 33 16.20 -24.88 15.05
C MET A 33 17.13 -23.73 14.61
N GLY A 34 17.84 -23.08 15.54
CA GLY A 34 18.74 -21.96 15.27
C GLY A 34 18.07 -20.59 15.29
N HIS A 35 16.88 -20.46 15.87
CA HIS A 35 16.12 -19.20 15.93
C HIS A 35 16.27 -18.49 17.29
N LEU A 36 16.03 -17.18 17.30
CA LEU A 36 15.89 -16.37 18.51
C LEU A 36 14.44 -16.44 18.99
N VAL A 37 14.23 -16.45 20.31
CA VAL A 37 12.88 -16.61 20.87
C VAL A 37 12.56 -15.49 21.85
N PHE A 38 11.52 -14.72 21.55
CA PHE A 38 10.82 -13.92 22.57
C PHE A 38 9.81 -14.81 23.29
N LYS A 39 9.64 -14.57 24.59
CA LYS A 39 8.82 -15.39 25.47
C LYS A 39 7.73 -14.52 26.08
N ALA A 40 6.51 -15.01 26.08
CA ALA A 40 5.38 -14.42 26.78
C ALA A 40 4.65 -15.52 27.56
N GLU A 41 4.33 -15.23 28.83
CA GLU A 41 3.65 -16.18 29.71
C GLU A 41 2.13 -15.96 29.72
N ASN A 42 1.62 -15.01 28.93
CA ASN A 42 0.19 -14.75 28.76
C ASN A 42 -0.07 -13.87 27.53
N GLY A 43 -1.35 -13.73 27.16
CA GLY A 43 -1.77 -12.94 26.00
C GLY A 43 -1.42 -11.45 26.08
N GLN A 44 -1.47 -10.83 27.28
CA GLN A 44 -1.14 -9.41 27.42
C GLN A 44 0.36 -9.16 27.20
N GLU A 45 1.23 -10.00 27.75
CA GLU A 45 2.66 -9.93 27.49
C GLU A 45 2.99 -10.11 26.00
N ALA A 46 2.28 -11.01 25.32
CA ALA A 46 2.44 -11.20 23.89
C ALA A 46 2.11 -9.90 23.12
N ILE A 47 0.99 -9.26 23.44
CA ILE A 47 0.59 -7.97 22.84
C ILE A 47 1.64 -6.90 23.12
N ASP A 48 2.07 -6.73 24.39
CA ASP A 48 3.07 -5.74 24.79
C ASP A 48 4.42 -5.93 24.06
N ILE A 49 4.82 -7.18 23.81
CA ILE A 49 6.02 -7.50 23.04
C ILE A 49 5.80 -7.15 21.57
N VAL A 50 4.67 -7.52 20.98
CA VAL A 50 4.38 -7.21 19.57
C VAL A 50 4.32 -5.70 19.34
N GLU A 51 3.69 -4.92 20.21
CA GLU A 51 3.65 -3.46 20.09
C GLU A 51 5.06 -2.83 20.04
N LYS A 52 6.01 -3.38 20.79
CA LYS A 52 7.39 -2.86 20.88
C LYS A 52 8.30 -3.42 19.79
N GLU A 53 8.11 -4.69 19.44
CA GLU A 53 9.11 -5.48 18.72
C GLU A 53 8.54 -6.17 17.46
N ALA A 54 7.33 -5.83 17.01
CA ALA A 54 6.68 -6.43 15.82
C ALA A 54 7.62 -6.55 14.61
N MET A 55 8.42 -5.51 14.33
CA MET A 55 9.35 -5.48 13.19
C MET A 55 10.48 -6.52 13.28
N LYS A 56 10.73 -7.09 14.47
CA LYS A 56 11.74 -8.13 14.67
C LYS A 56 11.15 -9.53 14.63
N ILE A 57 9.84 -9.69 14.79
CA ILE A 57 9.16 -10.99 14.95
C ILE A 57 8.78 -11.52 13.56
N ASP A 58 9.31 -12.70 13.22
CA ASP A 58 9.02 -13.38 11.96
C ASP A 58 7.80 -14.30 12.05
N VAL A 59 7.55 -14.92 13.20
CA VAL A 59 6.43 -15.85 13.45
C VAL A 59 5.98 -15.72 14.91
N ILE A 60 4.68 -15.89 15.15
CA ILE A 60 4.12 -16.06 16.50
C ILE A 60 3.63 -17.50 16.66
N VAL A 61 4.10 -18.20 17.69
CA VAL A 61 3.56 -19.48 18.13
C VAL A 61 2.77 -19.23 19.41
N LEU A 62 1.46 -19.48 19.34
CA LEU A 62 0.51 -19.02 20.34
C LEU A 62 -0.31 -20.17 20.87
N ASP A 63 -0.27 -20.41 22.17
CA ASP A 63 -1.21 -21.35 22.79
C ASP A 63 -2.63 -20.77 22.79
N LYS A 64 -3.60 -21.62 22.44
CA LYS A 64 -5.01 -21.24 22.42
C LYS A 64 -5.56 -21.10 23.84
N ALA A 65 -5.18 -22.00 24.75
CA ALA A 65 -5.88 -22.22 26.01
C ALA A 65 -5.16 -21.57 27.19
N MET A 66 -5.06 -20.25 27.17
CA MET A 66 -4.43 -19.47 28.23
C MET A 66 -5.45 -18.80 29.17
N PRO A 67 -5.13 -18.63 30.47
CA PRO A 67 -5.95 -17.88 31.40
C PRO A 67 -5.92 -16.37 31.08
N VAL A 68 -6.95 -15.66 31.53
CA VAL A 68 -7.16 -14.20 31.35
C VAL A 68 -7.52 -13.79 29.92
N MET A 69 -6.73 -14.18 28.92
CA MET A 69 -6.97 -13.93 27.51
C MET A 69 -6.55 -15.17 26.71
N ASP A 70 -7.51 -15.76 26.01
CA ASP A 70 -7.24 -16.92 25.16
C ASP A 70 -6.52 -16.50 23.86
N GLY A 71 -5.96 -17.48 23.15
CA GLY A 71 -5.20 -17.20 21.94
C GLY A 71 -6.05 -16.50 20.85
N ILE A 72 -7.36 -16.72 20.82
CA ILE A 72 -8.25 -16.03 19.87
C ILE A 72 -8.38 -14.55 20.22
N GLY A 73 -8.53 -14.21 21.50
CA GLY A 73 -8.53 -12.82 21.97
C GLY A 73 -7.23 -12.09 21.60
N VAL A 74 -6.08 -12.76 21.75
CA VAL A 74 -4.79 -12.20 21.30
C VAL A 74 -4.81 -11.92 19.80
N VAL A 75 -5.26 -12.86 18.97
CA VAL A 75 -5.32 -12.67 17.50
C VAL A 75 -6.20 -11.47 17.13
N GLU A 76 -7.33 -11.27 17.80
CA GLU A 76 -8.20 -10.11 17.56
C GLU A 76 -7.50 -8.79 17.93
N GLU A 77 -6.83 -8.71 19.06
CA GLU A 77 -6.07 -7.51 19.45
C GLU A 77 -4.91 -7.22 18.47
N LEU A 78 -4.22 -8.26 18.00
CA LEU A 78 -3.13 -8.11 17.03
C LEU A 78 -3.63 -7.54 15.68
N LYS A 79 -4.90 -7.73 15.29
CA LYS A 79 -5.47 -7.10 14.09
C LYS A 79 -5.53 -5.57 14.19
N HIS A 80 -5.52 -5.02 15.41
CA HIS A 80 -5.49 -3.59 15.64
C HIS A 80 -4.08 -3.00 15.61
N ILE A 81 -3.04 -3.82 15.50
CA ILE A 81 -1.64 -3.41 15.42
C ILE A 81 -1.18 -3.52 13.95
N PRO A 82 -1.01 -2.40 13.21
CA PRO A 82 -0.70 -2.42 11.78
C PRO A 82 0.56 -3.23 11.43
N GLN A 83 1.57 -3.21 12.30
CA GLN A 83 2.83 -3.93 12.12
C GLN A 83 2.69 -5.44 12.30
N ALA A 84 1.66 -5.91 13.03
CA ALA A 84 1.43 -7.33 13.31
C ALA A 84 0.63 -8.05 12.22
N LEU A 85 -0.10 -7.31 11.38
CA LEU A 85 -1.01 -7.84 10.35
C LEU A 85 -0.36 -8.84 9.39
N ASN A 86 0.95 -8.72 9.18
CA ASN A 86 1.69 -9.56 8.25
C ASN A 86 2.42 -10.73 8.92
N ILE A 87 2.44 -10.79 10.26
CA ILE A 87 3.15 -11.84 11.00
C ILE A 87 2.29 -13.11 10.98
N PRO A 88 2.76 -14.22 10.41
CA PRO A 88 2.04 -15.49 10.46
C PRO A 88 1.96 -16.02 11.91
N ILE A 89 0.75 -16.41 12.29
CA ILE A 89 0.45 -16.97 13.62
C ILE A 89 0.22 -18.47 13.49
N VAL A 90 0.96 -19.28 14.24
CA VAL A 90 0.74 -20.71 14.41
C VAL A 90 0.05 -20.91 15.75
N MET A 91 -1.23 -21.26 15.72
CA MET A 91 -2.00 -21.53 16.93
C MET A 91 -1.77 -22.96 17.38
N VAL A 92 -1.50 -23.15 18.66
CA VAL A 92 -1.33 -24.45 19.29
C VAL A 92 -2.54 -24.73 20.17
N THR A 93 -3.17 -25.91 20.05
CA THR A 93 -4.39 -26.24 20.79
C THR A 93 -4.37 -27.66 21.31
N GLY A 94 -4.95 -27.90 22.50
CA GLY A 94 -5.20 -29.25 23.01
C GLY A 94 -6.48 -29.90 22.47
N SER A 95 -7.34 -29.14 21.78
CA SER A 95 -8.62 -29.62 21.25
C SER A 95 -8.48 -30.08 19.79
N THR A 96 -9.15 -31.18 19.45
CA THR A 96 -9.24 -31.73 18.10
C THR A 96 -10.62 -31.50 17.46
N GLU A 97 -11.47 -30.69 18.09
CA GLU A 97 -12.82 -30.45 17.59
C GLU A 97 -12.79 -29.63 16.28
N PRO A 98 -13.46 -30.09 15.21
CA PRO A 98 -13.43 -29.42 13.91
C PRO A 98 -13.95 -27.97 13.92
N ASP A 99 -14.89 -27.66 14.82
CA ASP A 99 -15.49 -26.33 14.93
C ASP A 99 -14.49 -25.30 15.49
N GLU A 100 -13.58 -25.73 16.37
CA GLU A 100 -12.52 -24.90 16.93
C GLU A 100 -11.41 -24.57 15.93
N VAL A 101 -11.16 -25.47 14.97
CA VAL A 101 -10.20 -25.24 13.88
C VAL A 101 -10.78 -24.23 12.89
N LYS A 102 -12.10 -24.27 12.65
CA LYS A 102 -12.80 -23.34 11.76
C LYS A 102 -12.78 -21.91 12.30
N GLU A 103 -13.09 -21.72 13.59
CA GLU A 103 -13.07 -20.42 14.28
C GLU A 103 -11.73 -19.70 14.11
N GLY A 104 -10.66 -20.48 14.12
CA GLY A 104 -9.31 -20.00 13.92
C GLY A 104 -8.91 -19.58 12.52
N ILE A 105 -9.38 -20.32 11.52
CA ILE A 105 -9.21 -19.96 10.11
C ILE A 105 -9.94 -18.64 9.84
N ASP A 106 -11.16 -18.48 10.40
CA ASP A 106 -11.92 -17.23 10.32
C ASP A 106 -11.21 -16.07 11.05
N ALA A 107 -10.45 -16.37 12.12
CA ALA A 107 -9.64 -15.39 12.84
C ALA A 107 -8.37 -14.94 12.09
N GLY A 108 -7.94 -15.63 11.02
CA GLY A 108 -6.78 -15.25 10.20
C GLY A 108 -5.44 -15.87 10.62
N VAL A 109 -5.48 -16.96 11.39
CA VAL A 109 -4.30 -17.74 11.79
C VAL A 109 -3.71 -18.48 10.57
N PHE A 110 -2.38 -18.60 10.51
CA PHE A 110 -1.70 -19.30 9.41
C PHE A 110 -1.87 -20.82 9.49
N TYR A 111 -1.76 -21.42 10.68
CA TYR A 111 -1.89 -22.87 10.87
C TYR A 111 -2.33 -23.24 12.29
N TYR A 112 -3.02 -24.38 12.43
CA TYR A 112 -3.43 -24.98 13.71
C TYR A 112 -2.65 -26.25 14.00
N LEU A 113 -1.93 -26.28 15.12
CA LEU A 113 -1.17 -27.44 15.59
C LEU A 113 -1.80 -28.04 16.84
N THR A 114 -2.19 -29.32 16.77
CA THR A 114 -2.84 -30.01 17.89
C THR A 114 -1.81 -30.67 18.82
N LYS A 115 -1.90 -30.42 20.12
CA LYS A 115 -1.15 -31.11 21.18
C LYS A 115 -1.77 -32.50 21.47
N PRO A 116 -0.96 -33.54 21.73
CA PRO A 116 0.49 -33.59 21.54
C PRO A 116 0.83 -33.70 20.03
N TYR A 117 1.85 -32.94 19.60
CA TYR A 117 2.38 -33.00 18.24
C TYR A 117 3.73 -33.71 18.21
N ALA A 118 4.03 -34.36 17.09
CA ALA A 118 5.35 -34.89 16.84
C ALA A 118 6.31 -33.76 16.42
N GLU A 119 7.58 -33.90 16.78
CA GLU A 119 8.61 -32.88 16.54
C GLU A 119 8.77 -32.56 15.05
N ASP A 120 8.75 -33.58 14.19
CA ASP A 120 8.83 -33.43 12.73
C ASP A 120 7.65 -32.61 12.15
N VAL A 121 6.45 -32.80 12.69
CA VAL A 121 5.27 -32.02 12.31
C VAL A 121 5.43 -30.56 12.74
N PHE A 122 5.86 -30.32 13.98
CA PHE A 122 6.13 -28.97 14.48
C PHE A 122 7.16 -28.25 13.60
N LEU A 123 8.31 -28.90 13.34
CA LEU A 123 9.37 -28.36 12.50
C LEU A 123 8.87 -27.99 11.11
N SER A 124 8.04 -28.85 10.50
CA SER A 124 7.46 -28.59 9.17
C SER A 124 6.54 -27.38 9.16
N VAL A 125 5.69 -27.24 10.18
CA VAL A 125 4.75 -26.11 10.32
C VAL A 125 5.50 -24.80 10.53
N ILE A 126 6.46 -24.76 11.46
CA ILE A 126 7.26 -23.56 11.72
C ILE A 126 8.09 -23.17 10.50
N THR A 127 8.72 -24.12 9.82
CA THR A 127 9.45 -23.88 8.56
C THR A 127 8.53 -23.27 7.50
N SER A 128 7.30 -23.74 7.40
CA SER A 128 6.32 -23.23 6.43
C SER A 128 5.86 -21.82 6.78
N ALA A 129 5.65 -21.52 8.07
CA ALA A 129 5.29 -20.20 8.55
C ALA A 129 6.43 -19.18 8.32
N LEU A 130 7.67 -19.56 8.57
CA LEU A 130 8.84 -18.71 8.33
C LEU A 130 9.05 -18.43 6.84
N LYS A 131 8.85 -19.42 5.96
CA LYS A 131 8.87 -19.21 4.50
C LYS A 131 7.78 -18.23 4.04
N GLU A 132 6.59 -18.32 4.61
CA GLU A 132 5.51 -17.37 4.31
C GLU A 132 5.84 -15.96 4.81
N SER A 133 6.42 -15.84 6.00
CA SER A 133 6.91 -14.57 6.54
C SER A 133 7.95 -13.93 5.63
N GLU A 134 8.95 -14.71 5.19
CA GLU A 134 9.98 -14.26 4.26
C GLU A 134 9.39 -13.83 2.92
N ARG A 135 8.47 -14.62 2.34
CA ARG A 135 7.79 -14.28 1.08
C ARG A 135 7.04 -12.95 1.19
N ARG A 136 6.32 -12.73 2.30
CA ARG A 136 5.61 -11.46 2.57
C ARG A 136 6.59 -10.31 2.73
N GLY A 137 7.67 -10.51 3.48
CA GLY A 137 8.74 -9.53 3.65
C GLY A 137 9.43 -9.15 2.34
N LEU A 138 9.65 -10.09 1.43
CA LEU A 138 10.22 -9.82 0.10
C LEU A 138 9.29 -8.98 -0.76
N ILE A 139 7.99 -9.27 -0.77
CA ILE A 139 6.98 -8.49 -1.50
C ILE A 139 6.90 -7.07 -0.94
N GLN A 140 6.83 -6.92 0.38
CA GLN A 140 6.79 -5.62 1.05
C GLN A 140 8.07 -4.81 0.77
N ASN A 141 9.24 -5.44 0.87
CA ASN A 141 10.51 -4.81 0.56
C ASN A 141 10.63 -4.41 -0.92
N GLU A 142 10.10 -5.18 -1.86
CA GLU A 142 10.12 -4.81 -3.28
C GLU A 142 9.24 -3.59 -3.53
N ILE A 143 8.06 -3.54 -2.90
CA ILE A 143 7.16 -2.37 -2.92
C ILE A 143 7.84 -1.14 -2.30
N GLU A 144 8.53 -1.29 -1.17
CA GLU A 144 9.23 -0.20 -0.48
C GLU A 144 10.51 0.24 -1.21
N LYS A 145 11.30 -0.70 -1.75
CA LYS A 145 12.53 -0.39 -2.49
C LYS A 145 12.25 0.44 -3.73
N GLN A 146 11.14 0.19 -4.42
CA GLN A 146 10.70 1.04 -5.53
C GLN A 146 10.38 2.49 -5.08
N GLN A 147 10.04 2.72 -3.81
CA GLN A 147 9.82 4.06 -3.25
C GLN A 147 11.12 4.75 -2.76
N THR A 148 12.20 4.01 -2.46
CA THR A 148 13.37 4.55 -1.75
C THR A 148 14.22 5.58 -2.50
N GLY A 149 14.24 5.57 -3.84
CA GLY A 149 14.97 6.57 -4.63
C GLY A 149 14.22 7.89 -4.76
N PHE A 150 12.88 7.81 -4.87
CA PHE A 150 12.01 8.94 -5.17
C PHE A 150 11.92 9.94 -4.01
N LYS A 151 12.09 9.50 -2.77
CA LYS A 151 12.17 10.40 -1.61
C LYS A 151 13.34 11.38 -1.67
N TYR A 152 14.38 11.11 -2.46
CA TYR A 152 15.51 12.02 -2.62
C TYR A 152 15.33 13.03 -3.75
N ILE A 153 14.25 12.92 -4.53
CA ILE A 153 13.90 13.92 -5.55
C ILE A 153 13.35 15.14 -4.82
N ASN A 154 14.17 16.19 -4.69
CA ASN A 154 13.73 17.47 -4.15
C ASN A 154 13.11 18.36 -5.22
N ASP A 155 13.74 18.43 -6.40
CA ASP A 155 13.26 19.23 -7.52
C ASP A 155 13.48 18.47 -8.82
N ALA A 156 12.45 18.41 -9.67
CA ALA A 156 12.57 17.91 -11.04
C ALA A 156 11.56 18.58 -11.98
N ASN A 157 11.93 18.71 -13.25
CA ASN A 157 11.09 19.28 -14.29
C ASN A 157 10.96 18.28 -15.44
N PHE A 158 9.73 18.13 -15.93
CA PHE A 158 9.37 17.22 -17.00
C PHE A 158 8.59 17.96 -18.08
N THR A 159 8.61 17.42 -19.29
CA THR A 159 7.87 17.94 -20.42
C THR A 159 7.30 16.75 -21.18
N ILE A 160 5.99 16.74 -21.36
CA ILE A 160 5.26 15.70 -22.08
C ILE A 160 4.32 16.36 -23.10
N LYS A 161 3.89 15.60 -24.09
CA LYS A 161 2.97 16.03 -25.14
C LYS A 161 1.80 15.06 -25.31
N ARG A 162 2.04 13.76 -25.12
CA ARG A 162 1.09 12.70 -25.47
C ARG A 162 0.44 12.04 -24.26
N ILE A 163 -0.71 11.41 -24.48
CA ILE A 163 -1.52 10.78 -23.42
C ILE A 163 -0.80 9.55 -22.82
N ASP A 164 -0.10 8.77 -23.63
CA ASP A 164 0.75 7.66 -23.17
C ASP A 164 1.88 8.15 -22.25
N GLU A 165 2.52 9.26 -22.62
CA GLU A 165 3.55 9.90 -21.78
C GLU A 165 2.99 10.41 -20.44
N ALA A 166 1.72 10.86 -20.40
CA ALA A 166 1.06 11.26 -19.16
C ALA A 166 0.82 10.08 -18.22
N GLU A 167 0.47 8.90 -18.75
CA GLU A 167 0.31 7.70 -17.93
C GLU A 167 1.65 7.29 -17.30
N ASP A 168 2.70 7.23 -18.11
CA ASP A 168 4.04 6.88 -17.64
C ASP A 168 4.58 7.90 -16.61
N LEU A 169 4.42 9.20 -16.88
CA LEU A 169 4.84 10.24 -15.95
C LEU A 169 4.02 10.23 -14.66
N ALA A 170 2.71 9.99 -14.72
CA ALA A 170 1.87 9.87 -13.52
C ALA A 170 2.33 8.72 -12.63
N ARG A 171 2.62 7.54 -13.20
CA ARG A 171 3.15 6.39 -12.45
C ARG A 171 4.50 6.71 -11.82
N PHE A 172 5.39 7.37 -12.56
CA PHE A 172 6.70 7.79 -12.05
C PHE A 172 6.56 8.74 -10.86
N LEU A 173 5.81 9.84 -11.03
CA LEU A 173 5.64 10.88 -10.01
C LEU A 173 4.88 10.39 -8.78
N ALA A 174 3.95 9.45 -8.93
CA ALA A 174 3.21 8.87 -7.81
C ALA A 174 4.12 8.27 -6.72
N ASN A 175 5.29 7.74 -7.10
CA ASN A 175 6.26 7.20 -6.15
C ASN A 175 6.90 8.26 -5.25
N CYS A 176 6.78 9.55 -5.57
CA CYS A 176 7.24 10.64 -4.72
C CYS A 176 6.28 10.93 -3.55
N PHE A 177 5.05 10.40 -3.59
CA PHE A 177 3.99 10.70 -2.63
C PHE A 177 3.87 9.64 -1.53
N PRO A 178 3.36 10.00 -0.33
CA PRO A 178 3.13 9.04 0.77
C PRO A 178 2.17 7.90 0.41
N ASN A 179 1.19 8.15 -0.47
CA ASN A 179 0.27 7.14 -0.98
C ASN A 179 0.29 7.13 -2.51
N PRO A 180 1.16 6.30 -3.12
CA PRO A 180 1.33 6.28 -4.58
C PRO A 180 0.06 5.91 -5.35
N ALA A 181 -0.77 5.00 -4.83
CA ALA A 181 -2.00 4.60 -5.52
C ALA A 181 -3.00 5.77 -5.64
N LYS A 182 -3.19 6.55 -4.56
CA LYS A 182 -4.02 7.75 -4.58
C LYS A 182 -3.41 8.85 -5.45
N ALA A 183 -2.11 9.08 -5.32
CA ALA A 183 -1.41 10.11 -6.08
C ALA A 183 -1.48 9.83 -7.59
N TYR A 184 -1.27 8.58 -8.02
CA TYR A 184 -1.39 8.16 -9.41
C TYR A 184 -2.75 8.52 -10.01
N LEU A 185 -3.84 8.17 -9.32
CA LEU A 185 -5.20 8.47 -9.79
C LEU A 185 -5.41 9.98 -10.00
N GLY A 186 -4.96 10.80 -9.04
CA GLY A 186 -5.08 12.25 -9.13
C GLY A 186 -4.20 12.85 -10.23
N LEU A 187 -2.91 12.48 -10.27
CA LEU A 187 -1.95 12.99 -11.25
C LEU A 187 -2.35 12.62 -12.67
N TYR A 188 -2.76 11.38 -12.91
CA TYR A 188 -3.18 10.93 -14.24
C TYR A 188 -4.38 11.74 -14.75
N ASN A 189 -5.40 11.95 -13.91
CA ASN A 189 -6.56 12.76 -14.27
C ASN A 189 -6.21 14.21 -14.62
N LEU A 190 -5.30 14.83 -13.87
CA LEU A 190 -4.88 16.21 -14.10
C LEU A 190 -3.97 16.34 -15.35
N LEU A 191 -3.04 15.40 -15.57
CA LEU A 191 -2.20 15.38 -16.76
C LEU A 191 -3.02 15.12 -18.02
N LEU A 192 -3.97 14.19 -17.96
CA LEU A 192 -4.91 13.93 -19.05
C LEU A 192 -5.73 15.20 -19.37
N ASN A 193 -6.20 15.91 -18.35
CA ASN A 193 -6.92 17.18 -18.53
C ASN A 193 -6.05 18.25 -19.21
N ALA A 194 -4.80 18.42 -18.77
CA ALA A 194 -3.84 19.35 -19.35
C ALA A 194 -3.56 19.05 -20.85
N ILE A 195 -3.51 17.78 -21.23
CA ILE A 195 -3.31 17.38 -22.63
C ILE A 195 -4.58 17.55 -23.46
N GLU A 196 -5.69 16.93 -23.04
CA GLU A 196 -6.93 16.90 -23.82
C GLU A 196 -7.60 18.27 -23.90
N HIS A 197 -7.86 18.87 -22.74
CA HIS A 197 -8.64 20.09 -22.63
C HIS A 197 -7.76 21.33 -22.80
N GLY A 198 -6.52 21.28 -22.27
CA GLY A 198 -5.54 22.36 -22.42
C GLY A 198 -4.94 22.41 -23.82
N ASN A 199 -3.97 21.54 -24.08
CA ASN A 199 -3.16 21.60 -25.30
C ASN A 199 -3.93 21.27 -26.57
N LEU A 200 -4.76 20.21 -26.56
CA LEU A 200 -5.54 19.79 -27.72
C LEU A 200 -6.87 20.54 -27.86
N GLU A 201 -7.25 21.39 -26.90
CA GLU A 201 -8.48 22.20 -26.90
C GLU A 201 -9.76 21.36 -27.14
N VAL A 202 -9.83 20.13 -26.63
CA VAL A 202 -11.04 19.31 -26.69
C VAL A 202 -11.96 19.75 -25.55
N GLY A 203 -13.08 20.41 -25.85
CA GLY A 203 -14.02 20.85 -24.81
C GLY A 203 -14.76 19.70 -24.11
N TYR A 204 -15.47 20.01 -23.03
CA TYR A 204 -16.32 19.02 -22.33
C TYR A 204 -17.41 18.45 -23.25
N ASP A 205 -18.15 19.33 -23.93
CA ASP A 205 -19.23 18.95 -24.83
C ASP A 205 -18.69 18.20 -26.07
N ASP A 206 -17.56 18.67 -26.61
CA ASP A 206 -16.87 17.99 -27.71
C ASP A 206 -16.48 16.56 -27.31
N LYS A 207 -15.91 16.37 -26.12
CA LYS A 207 -15.53 15.05 -25.60
C LYS A 207 -16.75 14.14 -25.44
N THR A 208 -17.87 14.68 -24.96
CA THR A 208 -19.13 13.94 -24.83
C THR A 208 -19.59 13.39 -26.19
N MET A 209 -19.56 14.25 -27.22
CA MET A 209 -19.95 13.87 -28.58
C MET A 209 -18.99 12.86 -29.21
N LEU A 210 -17.68 13.07 -29.06
CA LEU A 210 -16.64 12.17 -29.59
C LEU A 210 -16.70 10.79 -28.94
N MET A 211 -16.94 10.71 -27.63
CA MET A 211 -17.09 9.43 -26.92
C MET A 211 -18.38 8.71 -27.33
N THR A 212 -19.50 9.44 -27.46
CA THR A 212 -20.78 8.86 -27.91
C THR A 212 -20.68 8.26 -29.31
N ASN A 213 -19.87 8.87 -30.19
CA ASN A 213 -19.66 8.41 -31.56
C ASN A 213 -18.48 7.45 -31.73
N ASN A 214 -17.80 7.03 -30.66
CA ASN A 214 -16.57 6.22 -30.68
C ASN A 214 -15.45 6.78 -31.57
N SER A 215 -15.38 8.10 -31.76
CA SER A 215 -14.39 8.78 -32.62
C SER A 215 -13.34 9.57 -31.83
N TRP A 216 -13.32 9.42 -30.50
CA TRP A 216 -12.41 10.16 -29.62
C TRP A 216 -10.95 9.86 -29.90
N GLU A 217 -10.57 8.59 -30.08
CA GLU A 217 -9.18 8.19 -30.31
C GLU A 217 -8.65 8.73 -31.64
N GLU A 218 -9.46 8.68 -32.70
CA GLU A 218 -9.11 9.23 -34.01
C GLU A 218 -8.89 10.75 -33.96
N GLU A 219 -9.76 11.49 -33.26
CA GLU A 219 -9.64 12.94 -33.11
C GLU A 219 -8.40 13.34 -32.29
N ILE A 220 -8.10 12.61 -31.21
CA ILE A 220 -6.91 12.87 -30.40
C ILE A 220 -5.64 12.67 -31.24
N ASN A 221 -5.55 11.55 -31.96
CA ASN A 221 -4.40 11.27 -32.83
C ASN A 221 -4.26 12.36 -33.92
N PHE A 222 -5.37 12.74 -34.57
CA PHE A 222 -5.38 13.80 -35.56
C PHE A 222 -4.89 15.15 -35.00
N ARG A 223 -5.35 15.55 -33.80
CA ARG A 223 -4.92 16.81 -33.18
C ARG A 223 -3.45 16.76 -32.74
N GLN A 224 -2.96 15.63 -32.23
CA GLN A 224 -1.56 15.47 -31.83
C GLN A 224 -0.57 15.59 -33.01
N GLU A 225 -1.02 15.22 -34.22
CA GLU A 225 -0.26 15.32 -35.47
C GLU A 225 -0.52 16.64 -36.24
N SER A 226 -1.44 17.48 -35.77
CA SER A 226 -1.80 18.73 -36.46
C SER A 226 -0.77 19.84 -36.16
N PRO A 227 -0.32 20.59 -37.18
CA PRO A 227 0.59 21.73 -36.99
C PRO A 227 0.09 22.80 -36.01
N LYS A 228 -1.23 22.85 -35.75
CA LYS A 228 -1.82 23.79 -34.78
C LYS A 228 -1.40 23.48 -33.34
N TYR A 229 -1.22 22.20 -33.00
CA TYR A 229 -0.97 21.74 -31.64
C TYR A 229 0.39 21.06 -31.47
N GLU A 230 1.11 20.84 -32.58
CA GLU A 230 2.34 20.04 -32.61
C GLU A 230 3.44 20.56 -31.67
N ASP A 231 3.57 21.87 -31.51
CA ASP A 231 4.60 22.46 -30.65
C ASP A 231 4.16 22.58 -29.17
N ARG A 232 2.89 22.28 -28.85
CA ARG A 232 2.36 22.48 -27.49
C ARG A 232 2.80 21.35 -26.57
N VAL A 233 3.24 21.72 -25.37
CA VAL A 233 3.70 20.78 -24.35
C VAL A 233 3.06 21.03 -23.00
N VAL A 234 2.93 19.99 -22.19
CA VAL A 234 2.59 20.11 -20.77
C VAL A 234 3.89 20.08 -19.97
N ARG A 235 4.08 21.08 -19.12
CA ARG A 235 5.24 21.20 -18.24
C ARG A 235 4.84 20.75 -16.84
N VAL A 236 5.65 19.89 -16.25
CA VAL A 236 5.40 19.38 -14.90
C VAL A 236 6.61 19.66 -14.03
N ALA A 237 6.40 20.32 -12.90
CA ALA A 237 7.44 20.59 -11.91
C ALA A 237 7.05 19.92 -10.59
N ILE A 238 7.97 19.14 -10.02
CA ILE A 238 7.81 18.57 -8.68
C ILE A 238 8.78 19.25 -7.72
N GLN A 239 8.27 19.60 -6.54
CA GLN A 239 9.05 20.10 -5.42
C GLN A 239 8.70 19.31 -4.17
N ARG A 240 9.69 18.67 -3.56
CA ARG A 240 9.56 17.90 -2.34
C ARG A 240 10.43 18.49 -1.25
N THR A 241 9.86 18.56 -0.07
CA THR A 241 10.53 18.87 1.19
C THR A 241 10.34 17.71 2.15
N ASP A 242 10.88 17.80 3.36
CA ASP A 242 10.62 16.81 4.40
C ASP A 242 9.15 16.84 4.88
N GLU A 243 8.44 17.95 4.66
CA GLU A 243 7.07 18.16 5.17
C GLU A 243 5.99 17.91 4.13
N LYS A 244 6.29 18.09 2.84
CA LYS A 244 5.29 18.00 1.76
C LYS A 244 5.89 17.75 0.38
N VAL A 245 5.03 17.27 -0.51
CA VAL A 245 5.27 17.15 -1.96
C VAL A 245 4.29 18.06 -2.68
N ASN A 246 4.82 18.89 -3.59
CA ASN A 246 4.05 19.73 -4.50
C ASN A 246 4.32 19.29 -5.93
N VAL A 247 3.27 19.18 -6.73
CA VAL A 247 3.39 18.99 -8.18
C VAL A 247 2.59 20.07 -8.88
N GLN A 248 3.26 20.84 -9.75
CA GLN A 248 2.64 21.81 -10.62
C GLN A 248 2.57 21.24 -12.04
N ILE A 249 1.40 21.27 -12.65
CA ILE A 249 1.13 20.86 -14.04
C ILE A 249 0.65 22.09 -14.78
N THR A 250 1.29 22.44 -15.89
CA THR A 250 0.96 23.63 -16.69
C THR A 250 0.83 23.24 -18.15
N ASP A 251 -0.33 23.55 -18.74
CA ASP A 251 -0.59 23.44 -20.17
C ASP A 251 -0.44 24.79 -20.89
N GLU A 252 -0.35 24.75 -22.22
CA GLU A 252 -0.22 25.92 -23.09
C GLU A 252 -1.58 26.26 -23.76
N GLY A 253 -2.67 25.78 -23.19
CA GLY A 253 -4.04 26.10 -23.57
C GLY A 253 -4.50 27.45 -23.05
N LYS A 254 -5.74 27.81 -23.40
CA LYS A 254 -6.36 29.09 -23.02
C LYS A 254 -6.85 29.13 -21.56
N GLY A 255 -6.76 28.01 -20.85
CA GLY A 255 -7.34 27.82 -19.54
C GLY A 255 -8.88 27.73 -19.55
N PHE A 256 -9.47 27.56 -18.38
CA PHE A 256 -10.91 27.35 -18.20
C PHE A 256 -11.37 27.75 -16.80
N ASN A 257 -12.69 27.89 -16.61
CA ASN A 257 -13.27 28.16 -15.31
C ASN A 257 -13.29 26.88 -14.44
N TRP A 258 -12.19 26.65 -13.74
CA TRP A 258 -11.92 25.46 -12.95
C TRP A 258 -12.83 25.30 -11.72
N SER A 259 -13.36 26.39 -11.16
CA SER A 259 -14.18 26.33 -9.93
C SER A 259 -15.44 25.47 -10.11
N ASN A 260 -15.94 25.35 -11.35
CA ASN A 260 -17.11 24.55 -11.70
C ASN A 260 -16.86 23.03 -11.71
N TYR A 261 -15.61 22.60 -11.51
CA TYR A 261 -15.17 21.21 -11.59
C TYR A 261 -14.47 20.71 -10.32
N MET A 262 -14.35 21.57 -9.28
CA MET A 262 -13.72 21.23 -7.99
C MET A 262 -14.58 20.34 -7.09
N ASP A 263 -15.89 20.34 -7.34
CA ASP A 263 -16.88 19.49 -6.68
C ASP A 263 -17.61 18.63 -7.71
N ILE A 264 -18.16 17.49 -7.25
CA ILE A 264 -18.98 16.63 -8.11
C ILE A 264 -20.34 17.31 -8.28
N ASP A 265 -20.60 17.81 -9.49
CA ASP A 265 -21.91 18.34 -9.87
C ASP A 265 -22.93 17.20 -10.00
N PRO A 266 -24.05 17.20 -9.24
CA PRO A 266 -25.08 16.17 -9.33
C PRO A 266 -25.66 15.99 -10.73
N SER A 267 -25.72 17.06 -11.54
CA SER A 267 -26.24 17.02 -12.91
C SER A 267 -25.34 16.25 -13.88
N ARG A 268 -24.03 16.14 -13.56
CA ARG A 268 -22.99 15.43 -14.32
C ARG A 268 -22.56 14.12 -13.65
N ALA A 269 -23.26 13.70 -12.59
CA ALA A 269 -22.91 12.52 -11.80
C ALA A 269 -23.04 11.21 -12.59
N LEU A 270 -23.85 11.19 -13.65
CA LEU A 270 -24.06 10.02 -14.52
C LEU A 270 -23.18 10.05 -15.78
N ASP A 271 -22.45 11.13 -16.05
CA ASP A 271 -21.62 11.26 -17.26
C ASP A 271 -20.45 10.26 -17.21
N ILE A 272 -19.96 9.82 -18.36
CA ILE A 272 -18.88 8.81 -18.43
C ILE A 272 -17.52 9.46 -18.09
N HIS A 273 -17.41 10.78 -18.16
CA HIS A 273 -16.20 11.57 -17.91
C HIS A 273 -16.46 12.79 -17.00
N GLY A 274 -15.43 13.62 -16.78
CA GLY A 274 -15.60 14.92 -16.10
C GLY A 274 -15.41 14.94 -14.58
N ARG A 275 -15.12 13.80 -13.96
CA ARG A 275 -14.95 13.69 -12.50
C ARG A 275 -13.50 13.82 -12.02
N GLY A 276 -12.53 13.82 -12.94
CA GLY A 276 -11.10 13.73 -12.60
C GLY A 276 -10.61 14.83 -11.67
N ILE A 277 -10.98 16.09 -11.92
CA ILE A 277 -10.56 17.24 -11.09
C ILE A 277 -11.17 17.15 -9.68
N ALA A 278 -12.47 16.88 -9.57
CA ALA A 278 -13.14 16.71 -8.29
C ALA A 278 -12.57 15.52 -7.49
N GLN A 279 -12.23 14.42 -8.16
CA GLN A 279 -11.58 13.26 -7.52
C GLN A 279 -10.17 13.60 -7.03
N ALA A 280 -9.38 14.32 -7.83
CA ALA A 280 -8.07 14.81 -7.39
C ALA A 280 -8.21 15.67 -6.13
N ASN A 281 -9.18 16.59 -6.11
CA ASN A 281 -9.42 17.52 -5.00
C ASN A 281 -9.96 16.88 -3.71
N LYS A 282 -10.87 15.89 -3.82
CA LYS A 282 -11.55 15.33 -2.64
C LYS A 282 -10.90 14.07 -2.08
N VAL A 283 -10.14 13.33 -2.90
CA VAL A 283 -9.70 11.97 -2.57
C VAL A 283 -8.19 11.80 -2.63
N CYS A 284 -7.53 12.50 -3.56
CA CYS A 284 -6.15 12.19 -3.91
C CYS A 284 -5.11 13.07 -3.19
N PHE A 285 -5.40 14.36 -3.03
CA PHE A 285 -4.46 15.35 -2.49
C PHE A 285 -5.07 16.13 -1.32
N ASP A 286 -4.22 16.77 -0.52
CA ASP A 286 -4.66 17.63 0.58
C ASP A 286 -5.15 18.99 0.05
N THR A 287 -4.48 19.50 -0.99
CA THR A 287 -4.92 20.69 -1.73
C THR A 287 -4.74 20.51 -3.23
N VAL A 288 -5.64 21.14 -3.99
CA VAL A 288 -5.60 21.28 -5.45
C VAL A 288 -5.95 22.73 -5.76
N GLU A 289 -5.02 23.47 -6.35
CA GLU A 289 -5.15 24.91 -6.59
C GLU A 289 -4.82 25.23 -8.04
N TYR A 290 -5.74 25.89 -8.74
CA TYR A 290 -5.49 26.40 -10.08
C TYR A 290 -5.11 27.88 -10.04
N ASN A 291 -4.34 28.33 -11.03
CA ASN A 291 -4.15 29.75 -11.28
C ASN A 291 -5.44 30.41 -11.81
N ASP A 292 -5.44 31.74 -11.90
CA ASP A 292 -6.61 32.51 -12.35
C ASP A 292 -7.04 32.16 -13.79
N GLU A 293 -6.08 31.83 -14.65
CA GLU A 293 -6.36 31.44 -16.04
C GLU A 293 -6.95 30.02 -16.13
N GLY A 294 -6.60 29.13 -15.20
CA GLY A 294 -7.03 27.73 -15.20
C GLY A 294 -6.21 26.81 -16.11
N ASN A 295 -5.02 27.23 -16.57
CA ASN A 295 -4.07 26.43 -17.36
C ASN A 295 -2.88 25.91 -16.53
N SER A 296 -2.87 26.18 -15.22
CA SER A 296 -1.87 25.64 -14.30
C SER A 296 -2.53 25.19 -13.02
N VAL A 297 -2.26 23.95 -12.61
CA VAL A 297 -2.74 23.35 -11.36
C VAL A 297 -1.56 22.94 -10.49
N THR A 298 -1.64 23.23 -9.20
CA THR A 298 -0.70 22.78 -8.17
C THR A 298 -1.43 21.86 -7.21
N VAL A 299 -0.88 20.67 -6.98
CA VAL A 299 -1.37 19.72 -5.98
C VAL A 299 -0.37 19.57 -4.86
N THR A 300 -0.85 19.44 -3.62
CA THR A 300 -0.01 19.23 -2.43
C THR A 300 -0.45 18.01 -1.64
N SER A 301 0.53 17.23 -1.19
CA SER A 301 0.35 16.22 -0.14
C SER A 301 1.34 16.43 0.99
N GLN A 302 0.85 16.44 2.23
CA GLN A 302 1.66 16.47 3.43
C GLN A 302 2.35 15.12 3.62
N ILE A 303 3.65 15.17 3.87
CA ILE A 303 4.42 14.02 4.34
C ILE A 303 4.31 14.03 5.85
N GLN A 304 3.46 13.15 6.40
CA GLN A 304 3.44 12.98 7.85
C GLN A 304 4.84 12.50 8.29
N PRO A 305 5.44 13.14 9.31
CA PRO A 305 6.72 12.69 9.82
C PRO A 305 6.56 11.25 10.30
N THR A 306 7.40 10.36 9.80
CA THR A 306 7.61 9.07 10.45
C THR A 306 8.10 9.42 11.85
N LEU A 307 7.29 9.19 12.88
CA LEU A 307 7.75 9.25 14.26
C LEU A 307 9.00 8.38 14.34
N LYS A 308 10.16 9.03 14.46
CA LYS A 308 11.41 8.35 14.77
C LYS A 308 11.36 8.11 16.27
N TRP A 309 11.09 6.86 16.64
CA TRP A 309 11.23 6.36 18.00
C TRP A 309 12.70 6.00 18.23
#